data_AF-T0ZDV3-F1
#
_entry.id   AF-T0ZDV3-F1
#
_cell.length_a   1.000
_cell.length_b   1.000
_cell.length_c   1.000
_cell.angle_alpha   90.00
_cell.angle_beta   90.00
_cell.angle_gamma   90.00
#
_symmetry.space_group_name_H-M   'P 1'
#
loop_
_entity.id
_entity.type
_entity.pdbx_description
1 polymer ?
#
loop_
_entity_poly.entity_id
_entity_poly.type
_entity_poly.pdbx_seq_one_letter_code
_entity_poly.pdbx_strand_id
1 'polypeptide(L)' 'MQALYWLALDPIAETHGDLNSYGFRSGRATADAIAQCHNALSREHSPEWVLEGDIKG' A
#
# COMPACT_ATOMS: atom_id res chain seq x y z
N MET A 1 -14.24 -10.86 -20.27
CA MET A 1 -13.76 -9.50 -20.62
C MET A 1 -12.92 -8.84 -19.52
N GLN A 2 -12.98 -9.31 -18.26
CA GLN A 2 -12.27 -8.70 -17.12
C GLN A 2 -10.76 -8.46 -17.34
N ALA A 3 -10.03 -9.41 -17.93
CA ALA A 3 -8.60 -9.26 -18.19
C ALA A 3 -8.26 -8.07 -19.12
N LEU A 4 -9.12 -7.78 -20.11
CA LEU A 4 -8.91 -6.65 -21.02
C LEU A 4 -9.13 -5.31 -20.30
N TYR A 5 -10.14 -5.22 -19.44
CA TYR A 5 -10.36 -4.03 -18.64
C TYR A 5 -9.26 -3.82 -17.60
N TRP A 6 -8.78 -4.89 -16.98
CA TRP A 6 -7.64 -4.81 -16.05
C TRP A 6 -6.40 -4.26 -16.76
N LEU A 7 -6.04 -4.81 -17.94
CA LEU A 7 -4.89 -4.34 -18.71
C LEU A 7 -4.97 -2.85 -19.06
N ALA A 8 -6.18 -2.34 -19.33
CA ALA A 8 -6.39 -0.92 -19.61
C ALA A 8 -6.30 -0.04 -18.35
N LEU A 9 -6.71 -0.55 -17.19
CA LEU A 9 -6.77 0.20 -15.94
C LEU A 9 -5.48 0.15 -15.12
N ASP A 10 -4.69 -0.91 -15.24
CA ASP A 10 -3.42 -1.10 -14.51
C ASP A 10 -2.48 0.12 -14.56
N PRO A 11 -2.15 0.71 -15.74
CA PRO A 11 -1.27 1.88 -15.77
C PRO A 11 -1.89 3.13 -15.10
N ILE A 12 -3.21 3.25 -15.12
CA ILE A 12 -3.93 4.36 -14.46
C ILE A 12 -3.88 4.15 -12.95
N ALA A 13 -4.16 2.93 -12.48
CA ALA A 13 -4.08 2.57 -11.06
C ALA A 13 -2.68 2.79 -10.50
N GLU A 14 -1.63 2.46 -11.26
CA GLU A 14 -0.24 2.65 -10.81
C GLU A 14 0.17 4.12 -10.72
N THR A 15 -0.35 4.97 -11.61
CA THR A 15 -0.05 6.42 -11.62
C THR A 15 -0.88 7.22 -10.61
N HIS A 16 -2.08 6.76 -10.27
CA HIS A 16 -2.99 7.45 -9.35
C HIS A 16 -3.00 6.84 -7.93
N GLY A 17 -2.48 5.62 -7.75
CA GLY A 17 -2.46 4.94 -6.46
C GLY A 17 -1.48 5.57 -5.47
N ASP A 18 -1.86 5.61 -4.20
CA ASP A 18 -1.05 6.21 -3.13
C ASP A 18 0.34 5.60 -3.00
N LEU A 19 1.30 6.43 -2.58
CA LEU A 19 2.69 6.02 -2.37
C LEU A 19 2.83 4.94 -1.28
N ASN A 20 2.00 4.98 -0.24
CA ASN A 20 2.00 4.01 0.88
C ASN A 20 0.89 2.95 0.75
N SER A 21 0.42 2.68 -0.46
CA SER A 21 -0.47 1.54 -0.76
C SER A 21 0.33 0.40 -1.38
N TYR A 22 0.25 -0.80 -0.80
CA TYR A 22 1.12 -1.95 -1.12
C TYR A 22 0.36 -3.19 -1.61
N GLY A 23 -0.94 -3.29 -1.34
CA GLY A 23 -1.73 -4.49 -1.65
C GLY A 23 -2.01 -4.63 -3.14
N PHE A 24 -1.79 -5.82 -3.70
CA PHE A 24 -2.17 -6.23 -5.07
C PHE A 24 -1.64 -5.33 -6.20
N ARG A 25 -0.52 -4.64 -5.97
CA ARG A 25 0.13 -3.76 -6.94
C ARG A 25 1.37 -4.40 -7.56
N SER A 26 1.64 -4.06 -8.81
CA SER A 26 2.81 -4.59 -9.52
C SER A 26 4.11 -4.10 -8.86
N GLY A 27 5.05 -5.01 -8.63
CA GLY A 27 6.36 -4.68 -8.05
C GLY A 27 6.34 -4.27 -6.57
N ARG A 28 5.23 -4.46 -5.87
CA ARG A 28 5.11 -4.21 -4.41
C ARG A 28 4.81 -5.51 -3.66
N ALA A 29 5.36 -5.62 -2.47
CA ALA A 29 5.15 -6.77 -1.59
C ALA A 29 4.82 -6.35 -0.16
N THR A 30 4.35 -7.31 0.64
CA THR A 30 4.11 -7.10 2.08
C THR A 30 5.39 -6.72 2.84
N ALA A 31 6.55 -7.14 2.34
CA ALA A 31 7.85 -6.74 2.88
C ALA A 31 8.07 -5.22 2.80
N ASP A 32 7.61 -4.56 1.73
CA ASP A 32 7.74 -3.12 1.57
C ASP A 32 6.87 -2.36 2.59
N ALA A 33 5.68 -2.88 2.87
CA ALA A 33 4.81 -2.34 3.92
C ALA A 33 5.47 -2.44 5.30
N ILE A 34 6.09 -3.58 5.63
CA ILE A 34 6.82 -3.76 6.89
C ILE A 34 8.02 -2.81 6.98
N ALA A 35 8.79 -2.67 5.90
CA ALA A 35 9.90 -1.73 5.83
C ALA A 35 9.44 -0.29 6.05
N GLN A 36 8.29 0.10 5.49
CA GLN A 36 7.70 1.41 5.71
C GLN A 36 7.24 1.61 7.15
N CYS A 37 6.61 0.61 7.77
CA CYS A 37 6.28 0.65 9.20
C CYS A 37 7.54 0.86 10.05
N HIS A 38 8.62 0.13 9.76
CA HIS A 38 9.90 0.32 10.46
C HIS A 38 10.43 1.75 10.28
N ASN A 39 10.45 2.28 9.05
CA ASN A 39 10.92 3.63 8.79
C ASN A 39 10.10 4.70 9.53
N ALA A 40 8.80 4.49 9.68
CA ALA A 40 7.89 5.42 10.36
C ALA A 40 7.94 5.31 11.90
N LEU A 41 8.19 4.12 12.45
CA LEU A 41 7.98 3.83 13.87
C LEU A 41 9.27 3.56 14.67
N SER A 42 10.43 3.44 14.04
CA SER A 42 11.69 3.05 14.70
C SER A 42 12.53 4.22 15.27
N ARG A 43 12.14 5.46 15.04
CA ARG A 43 12.89 6.66 15.46
C ARG A 43 12.52 7.08 16.88
N GLU A 44 13.43 7.78 17.56
CA GLU A 44 13.24 8.27 18.95
C GLU A 44 11.97 9.11 19.14
N HIS A 45 11.58 9.90 18.14
CA HIS A 45 10.38 10.73 18.16
C HIS A 45 9.24 10.18 17.30
N SER A 46 9.17 8.85 17.15
CA SER A 46 8.09 8.21 16.41
C SER A 46 6.77 8.25 17.19
N PRO A 47 5.62 8.16 16.50
CA PRO A 47 4.34 7.97 17.17
C PRO A 47 4.34 6.71 18.04
N GLU A 48 3.86 6.83 19.28
CA GLU A 48 3.74 5.69 20.20
C GLU A 48 2.47 4.86 19.98
N TRP A 49 1.51 5.39 19.23
CA TRP A 49 0.19 4.80 19.04
C TRP A 49 -0.12 4.61 17.55
N VAL A 50 -0.67 3.44 17.23
CA VAL A 50 -1.16 3.10 15.90
C VAL A 50 -2.66 2.85 16.01
N LEU A 51 -3.45 3.51 15.17
CA LEU A 51 -4.86 3.21 15.01
C LEU A 51 -5.01 2.05 14.04
N GLU A 52 -5.39 0.89 14.57
CA GLU A 52 -5.77 -0.25 13.73
C GLU A 52 -7.18 0.01 13.16
N GLY A 53 -7.34 -0.20 11.86
CA GLY A 53 -8.62 -0.06 11.18
C GLY A 53 -8.75 -1.07 10.05
N ASP A 54 -9.96 -1.60 9.90
CA ASP A 54 -10.35 -2.49 8.81
C ASP A 54 -11.70 -2.05 8.23
N ILE A 55 -11.97 -2.42 6.98
CA ILE A 55 -13.18 -2.05 6.26
C ILE A 55 -14.20 -3.18 6.40
N LYS A 56 -15.37 -2.86 6.98
CA LYS A 56 -16.49 -3.81 7.05
C LYS A 56 -17.07 -4.07 5.65
N GLY A 57 -17.23 -5.35 5.30
CA GLY A 57 -17.91 -5.81 4.08
C GLY A 57 -19.43 -5.79 4.15
#